data_AF-A0A395SJV1-F1
#
_entry.id   AF-A0A395SJV1-F1
#
_cell.length_a   1.000
_cell.length_b   1.000
_cell.length_c   1.000
_cell.angle_alpha   90.00
_cell.angle_beta   90.00
_cell.angle_gamma   90.00
#
_symmetry.space_group_name_H-M   'P 1'
#
loop_
_entity.id
_entity.type
_entity.pdbx_description
1 polymer ?
#
loop_
_entity_poly.entity_id
_entity_poly.type
_entity_poly.pdbx_seq_one_letter_code
_entity_poly.pdbx_strand_id
1 'polypeptide(L)'
;MVESQTSNARSKYPSIVSPEAPMHEAIELVEYDFNHDFDVGSKYRGPPTPELEEAWDKLWRFDPVPFPESKLSHVNRTGGFRNGKEKLARLGDVKQNVTEDERGPIAANFEVFHQIHCLNYLRQYTWRDWYFNHPDKVIIPKDMLASDVGVRIHADHCIDYLRTTLMCHGDTTPFFTIIDASQPMGARGDFSAHHRCKDFGKLQDWNRKHGVSFGSFAEEHQ
;
A
#
# COMPACT_ATOMS: atom_id res chain seq x y z
N MET A 1 16.07 -49.16 -18.75
CA MET A 1 16.13 -48.13 -17.70
C MET A 1 16.30 -46.80 -18.41
N VAL A 2 15.22 -46.05 -18.57
CA VAL A 2 15.25 -44.71 -19.18
C VAL A 2 14.92 -43.74 -18.05
N GLU A 3 15.91 -42.94 -17.69
CA GLU A 3 15.80 -41.93 -16.64
C GLU A 3 14.75 -40.89 -17.02
N SER A 4 13.74 -40.76 -16.16
CA SER A 4 12.77 -39.68 -16.18
C SER A 4 13.48 -38.40 -15.75
N GLN A 5 13.83 -37.55 -16.71
CA GLN A 5 14.12 -36.15 -16.41
C GLN A 5 12.79 -35.46 -16.10
N THR A 6 12.46 -35.35 -14.82
CA THR A 6 11.44 -34.43 -14.34
C THR A 6 11.93 -33.02 -14.65
N SER A 7 11.45 -32.44 -15.75
CA SER A 7 11.67 -31.02 -16.02
C SER A 7 10.92 -30.24 -14.95
N ASN A 8 11.69 -29.63 -14.05
CA ASN A 8 11.16 -28.72 -13.06
C ASN A 8 10.76 -27.44 -13.82
N ALA A 9 9.51 -27.39 -14.28
CA ALA A 9 8.96 -26.24 -14.98
C ALA A 9 8.93 -25.04 -14.03
N ARG A 10 10.02 -24.26 -14.00
CA ARG A 10 10.00 -22.90 -13.45
C ARG A 10 8.87 -22.14 -14.15
N SER A 11 7.90 -21.68 -13.36
CA SER A 11 6.87 -20.73 -13.79
C SER A 11 7.52 -19.65 -14.66
N LYS A 12 7.04 -19.51 -15.90
CA LYS A 12 7.60 -18.63 -16.94
C LYS A 12 7.39 -17.13 -16.67
N TYR A 13 6.80 -16.79 -15.52
CA TYR A 13 6.49 -15.43 -15.12
C TYR A 13 7.24 -15.12 -13.82
N PRO A 14 8.26 -14.25 -13.83
CA PRO A 14 8.89 -13.79 -12.59
C PRO A 14 7.85 -12.98 -11.81
N SER A 15 7.25 -13.57 -10.77
CA SER A 15 6.13 -12.99 -10.01
C SER A 15 6.52 -11.83 -9.09
N ILE A 16 7.67 -11.20 -9.33
CA ILE A 16 8.25 -10.25 -8.38
C ILE A 16 8.85 -9.06 -9.13
N VAL A 17 8.08 -7.97 -9.17
CA VAL A 17 8.51 -6.64 -9.65
C VAL A 17 9.35 -5.89 -8.59
N SER A 18 9.45 -6.43 -7.37
CA SER A 18 10.12 -5.82 -6.22
C SER A 18 11.48 -6.46 -5.88
N PRO A 19 12.46 -5.71 -5.36
CA PRO A 19 13.70 -6.28 -4.82
C PRO A 19 13.40 -7.20 -3.63
N GLU A 20 14.29 -8.16 -3.35
CA GLU A 20 14.14 -9.11 -2.23
C GLU A 20 14.07 -8.36 -0.90
N ALA A 21 12.90 -8.38 -0.28
CA ALA A 21 12.60 -7.66 0.95
C ALA A 21 11.99 -8.62 1.99
N PRO A 22 12.06 -8.33 3.31
CA PRO A 22 11.57 -9.22 4.36
C PRO A 22 10.12 -9.70 4.16
N MET A 23 9.21 -8.83 3.70
CA MET A 23 7.82 -9.18 3.46
C MET A 23 7.59 -10.16 2.28
N HIS A 24 8.63 -10.53 1.52
CA HIS A 24 8.49 -11.51 0.43
C HIS A 24 8.00 -12.88 0.91
N GLU A 25 8.29 -13.26 2.16
CA GLU A 25 7.81 -14.52 2.74
C GLU A 25 6.28 -14.57 2.93
N ALA A 26 5.62 -13.40 2.92
CA ALA A 26 4.17 -13.28 3.02
C ALA A 26 3.46 -13.32 1.66
N ILE A 27 4.21 -13.43 0.56
CA ILE A 27 3.62 -13.44 -0.78
C ILE A 27 2.88 -14.76 -1.00
N GLU A 28 1.56 -14.69 -0.89
CA GLU A 28 0.63 -15.68 -1.43
C GLU A 28 -0.10 -15.07 -2.62
N LEU A 29 -0.45 -15.91 -3.60
CA LEU A 29 -1.18 -15.47 -4.79
C LEU A 29 -2.63 -15.93 -4.70
N VAL A 30 -3.53 -15.00 -4.96
CA VAL A 30 -4.98 -15.22 -5.04
C VAL A 30 -5.47 -14.83 -6.43
N GLU A 31 -6.52 -15.49 -6.89
CA GLU A 31 -7.12 -15.26 -8.20
C GLU A 31 -8.59 -14.90 -8.01
N TYR A 32 -9.02 -13.83 -8.66
CA TYR A 32 -10.41 -13.38 -8.65
C TYR A 32 -10.66 -12.45 -9.83
N ASP A 33 -11.93 -12.35 -10.21
CA ASP A 33 -12.37 -11.41 -11.23
C ASP A 33 -12.61 -10.05 -10.59
N PHE A 34 -12.08 -9.01 -11.22
CA PHE A 34 -12.40 -7.66 -10.81
C PHE A 34 -13.87 -7.34 -11.07
N ASN A 35 -14.47 -6.52 -10.22
CA ASN A 35 -15.77 -5.94 -10.48
C ASN A 35 -15.69 -4.43 -10.25
N HIS A 36 -15.40 -3.70 -11.32
CA HIS A 36 -15.19 -2.26 -11.31
C HIS A 36 -16.26 -1.48 -12.07
N ASP A 37 -17.43 -2.10 -12.30
CA ASP A 37 -18.57 -1.39 -12.85
C ASP A 37 -18.92 -0.15 -12.00
N PHE A 38 -19.41 0.89 -12.67
CA PHE A 38 -19.59 2.21 -12.06
C PHE A 38 -20.70 2.23 -11.00
N ASP A 39 -21.71 1.38 -11.15
CA ASP A 39 -22.88 1.25 -10.27
C ASP A 39 -22.67 0.24 -9.13
N VAL A 40 -21.58 -0.53 -9.16
CA VAL A 40 -21.25 -1.46 -8.08
C VAL A 40 -20.71 -0.72 -6.87
N GLY A 41 -21.45 -0.85 -5.76
CA GLY A 41 -21.10 -0.28 -4.47
C GLY A 41 -19.82 -0.90 -3.89
N SER A 42 -19.07 -0.10 -3.14
CA SER A 42 -17.88 -0.56 -2.42
C SER A 42 -17.75 0.23 -1.12
N LYS A 43 -17.34 -0.46 -0.04
CA LYS A 43 -17.04 0.18 1.26
C LYS A 43 -15.90 1.20 1.21
N TYR A 44 -15.20 1.31 0.08
CA TYR A 44 -14.10 2.25 -0.15
C TYR A 44 -14.48 3.42 -1.07
N ARG A 45 -15.74 3.53 -1.52
CA ARG A 45 -16.26 4.57 -2.43
C ARG A 45 -17.29 5.47 -1.72
N GLY A 46 -17.42 6.70 -2.19
CA GLY A 46 -18.47 7.64 -1.75
C GLY A 46 -17.93 8.89 -1.04
N PRO A 47 -18.82 9.72 -0.49
CA PRO A 47 -18.45 10.89 0.30
C PRO A 47 -17.79 10.48 1.64
N PRO A 48 -16.99 11.36 2.26
CA PRO A 48 -16.36 11.09 3.56
C PRO A 48 -17.37 10.67 4.64
N THR A 49 -17.08 9.56 5.32
CA THR A 49 -17.74 9.14 6.56
C THR A 49 -16.70 8.53 7.52
N PRO A 50 -16.95 8.50 8.83
CA PRO A 50 -16.04 7.85 9.78
C PRO A 50 -15.74 6.39 9.41
N GLU A 51 -16.74 5.63 8.98
CA GLU A 51 -16.59 4.21 8.60
C GLU A 51 -15.74 4.06 7.34
N LEU A 52 -15.91 4.96 6.38
CA LEU A 52 -15.10 5.00 5.15
C LEU A 52 -13.64 5.34 5.48
N GLU A 53 -13.40 6.33 6.34
CA GLU A 53 -12.03 6.69 6.77
C GLU A 53 -11.35 5.55 7.53
N GLU A 54 -12.08 4.88 8.43
CA GLU A 54 -11.57 3.70 9.14
C GLU A 54 -11.27 2.54 8.18
N ALA A 55 -12.13 2.31 7.18
CA ALA A 55 -11.90 1.28 6.18
C ALA A 55 -10.62 1.52 5.39
N TRP A 56 -10.34 2.78 5.01
CA TRP A 56 -9.10 3.15 4.34
C TRP A 56 -7.88 3.08 5.27
N ASP A 57 -7.97 3.54 6.51
CA ASP A 57 -6.86 3.47 7.48
C ASP A 57 -6.39 2.03 7.71
N LYS A 58 -7.32 1.07 7.77
CA LYS A 58 -7.02 -0.36 7.89
C LYS A 58 -6.23 -0.92 6.70
N LEU A 59 -6.19 -0.22 5.54
CA LEU A 59 -5.46 -0.69 4.37
C LEU A 59 -3.96 -0.38 4.40
N TRP A 60 -3.53 0.71 5.05
CA TRP A 60 -2.16 1.21 4.90
C TRP A 60 -1.49 1.66 6.19
N ARG A 61 -2.26 1.96 7.24
CA ARG A 61 -1.72 2.51 8.48
C ARG A 61 -1.12 1.38 9.32
N PHE A 62 0.15 1.07 9.05
CA PHE A 62 0.90 0.05 9.77
C PHE A 62 2.17 0.63 10.41
N ASP A 63 2.56 0.02 11.52
CA ASP A 63 3.83 0.33 12.16
C ASP A 63 5.01 -0.07 11.27
N PRO A 64 6.09 0.72 11.24
CA PRO A 64 7.33 0.34 10.56
C PRO A 64 7.89 -0.97 11.11
N VAL A 65 8.57 -1.71 10.23
CA VAL A 65 9.26 -2.95 10.57
C VAL A 65 10.77 -2.67 10.69
N PRO A 66 11.45 -3.20 11.71
CA PRO A 66 12.90 -3.16 11.78
C PRO A 66 13.55 -3.81 10.56
N PHE A 67 14.48 -3.10 9.94
CA PHE A 67 15.19 -3.58 8.75
C PHE A 67 16.66 -3.85 9.10
N PRO A 68 17.13 -5.11 9.00
CA PRO A 68 18.52 -5.44 9.31
C PRO A 68 19.51 -4.73 8.38
N GLU A 69 20.54 -4.10 8.94
CA GLU A 69 21.58 -3.42 8.15
C GLU A 69 22.29 -4.40 7.19
N SER A 70 22.43 -5.66 7.60
CA SER A 70 22.97 -6.75 6.79
C SER A 70 22.18 -7.04 5.51
N LYS A 71 20.88 -6.67 5.45
CA LYS A 71 20.01 -6.89 4.29
C LYS A 71 19.91 -5.68 3.35
N LEU A 72 20.62 -4.57 3.63
CA LEU A 72 20.54 -3.36 2.79
C LEU A 72 21.02 -3.57 1.35
N SER A 73 22.02 -4.42 1.16
CA SER A 73 22.54 -4.76 -0.17
C SER A 73 21.50 -5.43 -1.05
N HIS A 74 20.53 -6.16 -0.47
CA HIS A 74 19.49 -6.88 -1.21
C HIS A 74 18.50 -5.91 -1.89
N VAL A 75 18.39 -4.69 -1.36
CA VAL A 75 17.55 -3.61 -1.92
C VAL A 75 18.38 -2.54 -2.64
N ASN A 76 19.63 -2.86 -3.01
CA ASN A 76 20.57 -1.96 -3.68
C ASN A 76 20.77 -0.64 -2.93
N ARG A 77 20.89 -0.71 -1.59
CA ARG A 77 21.18 0.44 -0.72
C ARG A 77 22.48 0.20 0.03
N THR A 78 23.30 1.24 0.14
CA THR A 78 24.58 1.20 0.85
C THR A 78 24.58 2.29 1.94
N GLY A 79 24.42 1.88 3.21
CA GLY A 79 24.50 2.79 4.36
C GLY A 79 23.66 4.07 4.24
N GLY A 80 24.06 5.14 4.94
CA GLY A 80 23.43 6.46 4.83
C GLY A 80 22.31 6.77 5.83
N PHE A 81 21.85 5.80 6.62
CA PHE A 81 20.91 6.02 7.73
C PHE A 81 21.61 6.61 8.98
N ARG A 82 22.61 7.50 8.78
CA ARG A 82 23.52 8.01 9.83
C ARG A 82 22.80 8.71 10.98
N ASN A 83 21.58 9.19 10.77
CA ASN A 83 20.75 9.83 11.81
C ASN A 83 19.71 8.88 12.43
N GLY A 84 19.67 7.60 12.02
CA GLY A 84 18.70 6.60 12.50
C GLY A 84 19.02 6.06 13.89
N LYS A 85 20.31 5.94 14.25
CA LYS A 85 20.74 5.47 15.57
C LYS A 85 20.28 6.37 16.72
N GLU A 86 20.26 7.69 16.51
CA GLU A 86 19.78 8.65 17.53
C GLU A 86 18.25 8.75 17.59
N LYS A 87 17.54 8.45 16.50
CA LYS A 87 16.08 8.51 16.45
C LYS A 87 15.44 7.25 17.01
N LEU A 88 15.96 6.05 16.71
CA LEU A 88 15.43 4.81 17.28
C LEU A 88 15.64 4.68 18.79
N ALA A 89 16.75 5.21 19.33
CA ALA A 89 17.01 5.21 20.78
C ALA A 89 16.04 6.12 21.58
N ARG A 90 15.33 7.04 20.92
CA ARG A 90 14.30 7.90 21.53
C ARG A 90 12.89 7.35 21.40
N LEU A 91 12.71 6.22 20.72
CA LEU A 91 11.40 5.66 20.43
C LEU A 91 11.15 4.51 21.41
N GLY A 92 10.26 4.78 22.36
CA GLY A 92 10.03 3.95 23.55
C GLY A 92 9.61 2.51 23.26
N ASP A 93 9.98 1.65 24.20
CA ASP A 93 9.45 0.31 24.47
C ASP A 93 9.08 -0.54 23.25
N VAL A 94 10.12 -0.92 22.50
CA VAL A 94 10.04 -2.08 21.59
C VAL A 94 9.50 -3.27 22.37
N LYS A 95 8.37 -3.86 21.92
CA LYS A 95 7.81 -5.09 22.49
C LYS A 95 8.94 -6.14 22.63
N GLN A 96 9.09 -6.68 23.83
CA GLN A 96 10.32 -7.32 24.35
C GLN A 96 10.82 -8.61 23.68
N ASN A 97 10.41 -8.94 22.45
CA ASN A 97 10.75 -10.20 21.80
C ASN A 97 11.58 -10.05 20.51
N VAL A 98 12.31 -8.94 20.35
CA VAL A 98 13.16 -8.70 19.18
C VAL A 98 14.63 -8.69 19.63
N THR A 99 15.45 -9.60 19.11
CA THR A 99 16.89 -9.65 19.41
C THR A 99 17.58 -8.35 18.98
N GLU A 100 18.74 -8.01 19.57
CA GLU A 100 19.47 -6.77 19.20
C GLU A 100 19.80 -6.66 17.71
N ASP A 101 20.02 -7.80 17.04
CA ASP A 101 20.25 -7.88 15.60
C ASP A 101 18.97 -7.70 14.77
N GLU A 102 17.83 -8.22 15.26
CA GLU A 102 16.52 -8.05 14.63
C GLU A 102 15.94 -6.65 14.87
N ARG A 103 16.41 -5.94 15.90
CA ARG A 103 16.00 -4.56 16.18
C ARG A 103 16.48 -3.56 15.15
N GLY A 104 17.42 -3.95 14.27
CA GLY A 104 18.00 -3.22 13.13
C GLY A 104 17.78 -1.71 13.14
N PRO A 105 18.82 -0.84 13.12
CA PRO A 105 18.72 0.60 13.40
C PRO A 105 17.86 1.42 12.41
N ILE A 106 17.17 0.76 11.48
CA ILE A 106 16.45 1.29 10.34
C ILE A 106 15.00 0.84 10.45
N ALA A 107 14.10 1.80 10.60
CA ALA A 107 12.66 1.56 10.46
C ALA A 107 12.30 1.58 8.97
N ALA A 108 11.70 0.51 8.46
CA ALA A 108 11.23 0.43 7.09
C ALA A 108 9.70 0.38 7.03
N ASN A 109 9.13 1.18 6.14
CA ASN A 109 7.76 1.01 5.67
C ASN A 109 7.80 0.32 4.30
N PHE A 110 6.73 -0.40 3.96
CA PHE A 110 6.64 -1.05 2.66
C PHE A 110 5.92 -0.17 1.65
N GLU A 111 6.45 -0.16 0.42
CA GLU A 111 5.94 0.64 -0.70
C GLU A 111 4.44 0.47 -0.91
N VAL A 112 3.89 -0.76 -0.82
CA VAL A 112 2.44 -0.99 -1.02
C VAL A 112 1.57 -0.19 -0.06
N PHE A 113 1.98 -0.01 1.19
CA PHE A 113 1.24 0.79 2.15
C PHE A 113 1.37 2.29 1.83
N HIS A 114 2.54 2.73 1.35
CA HIS A 114 2.71 4.10 0.87
C HIS A 114 1.86 4.38 -0.39
N GLN A 115 1.77 3.42 -1.32
CA GLN A 115 0.92 3.50 -2.50
C GLN A 115 -0.56 3.67 -2.12
N ILE A 116 -1.06 2.84 -1.19
CA ILE A 116 -2.44 2.96 -0.73
C ILE A 116 -2.65 4.25 0.06
N HIS A 117 -1.69 4.71 0.86
CA HIS A 117 -1.72 6.02 1.49
C HIS A 117 -1.83 7.15 0.46
N CYS A 118 -1.02 7.14 -0.60
CA CYS A 118 -1.09 8.13 -1.67
C CYS A 118 -2.45 8.13 -2.37
N LEU A 119 -3.00 6.94 -2.67
CA LEU A 119 -4.33 6.83 -3.25
C LEU A 119 -5.42 7.37 -2.30
N ASN A 120 -5.28 7.06 -1.01
CA ASN A 120 -6.18 7.54 0.03
C ASN A 120 -6.14 9.07 0.15
N TYR A 121 -4.94 9.65 0.13
CA TYR A 121 -4.74 11.08 0.18
C TYR A 121 -5.38 11.78 -1.03
N LEU A 122 -5.22 11.23 -2.24
CA LEU A 122 -5.88 11.80 -3.43
C LEU A 122 -7.40 11.71 -3.36
N ARG A 123 -7.95 10.60 -2.85
CA ARG A 123 -9.38 10.46 -2.55
C ARG A 123 -9.85 11.53 -1.56
N GLN A 124 -9.09 11.77 -0.49
CA GLN A 124 -9.44 12.82 0.48
C GLN A 124 -9.35 14.21 -0.17
N TYR A 125 -8.32 14.46 -0.97
CA TYR A 125 -8.08 15.72 -1.67
C TYR A 125 -9.22 16.09 -2.63
N THR A 126 -9.81 15.12 -3.34
CA THR A 126 -10.98 15.40 -4.21
C THR A 126 -12.24 15.76 -3.43
N TRP A 127 -12.30 15.43 -2.13
CA TRP A 127 -13.36 15.80 -1.20
C TRP A 127 -12.98 16.94 -0.26
N ARG A 128 -11.89 17.68 -0.53
CA ARG A 128 -11.35 18.70 0.37
C ARG A 128 -12.41 19.66 0.92
N ASP A 129 -13.19 20.29 0.04
CA ASP A 129 -14.23 21.24 0.46
C ASP A 129 -15.31 20.59 1.34
N TRP A 130 -15.60 19.30 1.11
CA TRP A 130 -16.55 18.57 1.94
C TRP A 130 -16.05 18.52 3.39
N TYR A 131 -14.80 18.11 3.61
CA TYR A 131 -14.18 18.01 4.94
C TYR A 131 -14.26 19.33 5.71
N PHE A 132 -13.92 20.44 5.04
CA PHE A 132 -13.95 21.76 5.67
C PHE A 132 -15.37 22.29 5.92
N ASN A 133 -16.35 21.87 5.12
CA ASN A 133 -17.76 22.29 5.27
C ASN A 133 -18.56 21.44 6.27
N HIS A 134 -18.02 20.31 6.73
CA HIS A 134 -18.72 19.37 7.61
C HIS A 134 -17.82 18.79 8.72
N PRO A 135 -17.17 19.65 9.52
CA PRO A 135 -16.25 19.20 10.57
C PRO A 135 -16.95 18.43 11.70
N ASP A 136 -18.27 18.50 11.79
CA ASP A 136 -19.11 17.76 12.74
C ASP A 136 -19.32 16.29 12.37
N LYS A 137 -19.10 15.92 11.09
CA LYS A 137 -19.38 14.59 10.57
C LYS A 137 -18.15 13.71 10.44
N VAL A 138 -16.99 14.31 10.17
CA VAL A 138 -15.74 13.58 9.96
C VAL A 138 -14.57 14.48 10.32
N ILE A 139 -13.50 13.87 10.82
CA ILE A 139 -12.27 14.59 11.16
C ILE A 139 -11.54 14.97 9.88
N ILE A 140 -11.05 16.21 9.81
CA ILE A 140 -10.21 16.67 8.70
C ILE A 140 -8.88 15.89 8.74
N PRO A 141 -8.48 15.22 7.64
CA PRO A 141 -7.23 14.48 7.59
C PRO A 141 -6.03 15.39 7.90
N LYS A 142 -5.11 14.90 8.74
CA LYS A 142 -3.97 15.71 9.21
C LYS A 142 -3.11 16.26 8.08
N ASP A 143 -2.87 15.45 7.04
CA ASP A 143 -2.07 15.86 5.88
C ASP A 143 -2.73 16.99 5.09
N MET A 144 -4.03 17.22 5.29
CA MET A 144 -4.81 18.30 4.68
C MET A 144 -4.79 19.61 5.51
N LEU A 145 -4.23 19.58 6.72
CA LEU A 145 -4.09 20.77 7.59
C LEU A 145 -2.87 21.63 7.24
N ALA A 146 -2.05 21.20 6.28
CA ALA A 146 -0.97 22.03 5.73
C ALA A 146 -1.52 23.25 4.98
N SER A 147 -0.63 24.18 4.59
CA SER A 147 -1.00 25.29 3.72
C SER A 147 -1.54 24.78 2.37
N ASP A 148 -2.34 25.59 1.66
CA ASP A 148 -2.85 25.21 0.32
C ASP A 148 -1.73 24.72 -0.61
N VAL A 149 -0.56 25.38 -0.56
CA VAL A 149 0.63 24.97 -1.31
C VAL A 149 1.16 23.62 -0.81
N GLY A 150 1.25 23.41 0.50
CA GLY A 150 1.71 22.14 1.07
C GLY A 150 0.79 20.96 0.71
N VAL A 151 -0.52 21.15 0.82
CA VAL A 151 -1.53 20.15 0.44
C VAL A 151 -1.41 19.81 -1.05
N ARG A 152 -1.19 20.82 -1.91
CA ARG A 152 -0.99 20.60 -3.34
C ARG A 152 0.30 19.86 -3.65
N ILE A 153 1.41 20.22 -3.01
CA ILE A 153 2.71 19.53 -3.18
C ILE A 153 2.58 18.05 -2.82
N HIS A 154 1.89 17.72 -1.72
CA HIS A 154 1.64 16.34 -1.34
C HIS A 154 0.80 15.62 -2.42
N ALA A 155 -0.24 16.26 -2.97
CA ALA A 155 -1.03 15.67 -4.04
C ALA A 155 -0.19 15.40 -5.30
N ASP A 156 0.66 16.35 -5.70
CA ASP A 156 1.55 16.19 -6.87
C ASP A 156 2.56 15.06 -6.66
N HIS A 157 3.11 14.92 -5.44
CA HIS A 157 3.96 13.79 -5.07
C HIS A 157 3.22 12.45 -5.20
N CYS A 158 2.00 12.36 -4.65
CA CYS A 158 1.17 11.15 -4.73
C CYS A 158 0.85 10.77 -6.18
N ILE A 159 0.50 11.76 -7.02
CA ILE A 159 0.21 11.54 -8.44
C ILE A 159 1.44 10.97 -9.15
N ASP A 160 2.61 11.59 -9.00
CA ASP A 160 3.81 11.17 -9.70
C ASP A 160 4.34 9.80 -9.21
N TYR A 161 4.24 9.55 -7.90
CA TYR A 161 4.60 8.27 -7.29
C TYR A 161 3.70 7.13 -7.78
N LEU A 162 2.37 7.33 -7.78
CA LEU A 162 1.42 6.34 -8.30
C LEU A 162 1.59 6.12 -9.80
N ARG A 163 1.80 7.18 -10.59
CA ARG A 163 2.11 7.08 -12.02
C ARG A 163 3.32 6.17 -12.26
N THR A 164 4.43 6.44 -11.57
CA THR A 164 5.67 5.66 -11.72
C THR A 164 5.49 4.21 -11.26
N THR A 165 4.77 3.99 -10.16
CA THR A 165 4.40 2.66 -9.65
C THR A 165 3.57 1.88 -10.66
N LEU A 166 2.52 2.47 -11.21
CA LEU A 166 1.65 1.81 -12.20
C LEU A 166 2.42 1.45 -13.47
N MET A 167 3.31 2.34 -13.94
CA MET A 167 4.19 2.05 -15.07
C MET A 167 5.18 0.91 -14.79
N CYS A 168 5.67 0.82 -13.55
CA CYS A 168 6.57 -0.24 -13.12
C CYS A 168 5.87 -1.61 -13.05
N HIS A 169 4.63 -1.63 -12.55
CA HIS A 169 3.83 -2.87 -12.50
C HIS A 169 3.31 -3.29 -13.86
N GLY A 170 2.88 -2.34 -14.71
CA GLY A 170 2.52 -2.56 -16.10
C GLY A 170 1.51 -3.70 -16.30
N ASP A 171 0.30 -3.56 -15.75
CA ASP A 171 -0.74 -4.58 -15.90
C ASP A 171 -1.09 -4.79 -17.39
N THR A 172 -0.89 -6.01 -17.87
CA THR A 172 -1.13 -6.38 -19.27
C THR A 172 -2.46 -7.10 -19.48
N THR A 173 -3.30 -7.19 -18.43
CA THR A 173 -4.62 -7.81 -18.51
C THR A 173 -5.56 -6.94 -19.37
N PRO A 174 -6.13 -7.48 -20.47
CA PRO A 174 -7.02 -6.70 -21.32
C PRO A 174 -8.35 -6.44 -20.61
N PHE A 175 -8.91 -5.25 -20.83
CA PHE A 175 -10.33 -4.97 -20.63
C PHE A 175 -11.01 -4.92 -21.99
N PHE A 176 -12.32 -5.19 -22.04
CA PHE A 176 -13.04 -5.30 -23.30
C PHE A 176 -14.10 -4.21 -23.46
N THR A 177 -14.59 -4.06 -24.69
CA THR A 177 -15.74 -3.20 -25.00
C THR A 177 -16.90 -4.08 -25.42
N ILE A 178 -18.04 -3.94 -24.75
CA ILE A 178 -19.29 -4.62 -25.08
C ILE A 178 -20.16 -3.66 -25.88
N ILE A 179 -20.63 -4.10 -27.04
CA ILE A 179 -21.61 -3.36 -27.84
C ILE A 179 -22.97 -3.46 -27.16
N ASP A 180 -23.54 -2.31 -26.83
CA ASP A 180 -24.80 -2.21 -26.09
C ASP A 180 -25.54 -0.94 -26.55
N ALA A 181 -26.54 -1.14 -27.41
CA ALA A 181 -27.33 -0.06 -27.99
C ALA A 181 -28.18 0.70 -26.96
N SER A 182 -28.33 0.20 -25.74
CA SER A 182 -29.02 0.91 -24.66
C SER A 182 -28.14 1.99 -24.01
N GLN A 183 -26.82 1.94 -24.22
CA GLN A 183 -25.88 2.89 -23.65
C GLN A 183 -25.80 4.17 -24.49
N PRO A 184 -25.50 5.35 -23.88
CA PRO A 184 -25.40 6.62 -24.62
C PRO A 184 -24.41 6.60 -25.79
N MET A 185 -23.35 5.78 -25.69
CA MET A 185 -22.31 5.65 -26.72
C MET A 185 -22.49 4.40 -27.60
N GLY A 186 -23.58 3.64 -27.43
CA GLY A 186 -23.81 2.35 -28.11
C GLY A 186 -22.87 1.22 -27.67
N ALA A 187 -22.09 1.44 -26.62
CA ALA A 187 -21.16 0.49 -26.04
C ALA A 187 -20.86 0.84 -24.58
N ARG A 188 -20.36 -0.14 -23.83
CA ARG A 188 -19.82 0.01 -22.47
C ARG A 188 -18.50 -0.75 -22.32
N GLY A 189 -17.67 -0.32 -21.39
CA GLY A 189 -16.50 -1.09 -20.98
C GLY A 189 -16.91 -2.33 -20.18
N ASP A 190 -16.14 -3.40 -20.32
CA ASP A 190 -16.13 -4.55 -19.43
C ASP A 190 -14.81 -4.57 -18.67
N PHE A 191 -14.89 -4.17 -17.40
CA PHE A 191 -13.76 -4.14 -16.48
C PHE A 191 -13.69 -5.41 -15.63
N SER A 192 -14.47 -6.44 -16.00
CA SER A 192 -14.50 -7.75 -15.34
C SER A 192 -13.39 -8.64 -15.91
N ALA A 193 -12.16 -8.34 -15.53
CA ALA A 193 -11.01 -9.10 -15.96
C ALA A 193 -10.49 -9.99 -14.83
N HIS A 194 -10.09 -11.21 -15.20
CA HIS A 194 -9.48 -12.16 -14.30
C HIS A 194 -8.06 -11.74 -13.94
N HIS A 195 -7.77 -11.60 -12.65
CA HIS A 195 -6.44 -11.19 -12.19
C HIS A 195 -5.88 -12.20 -11.20
N ARG A 196 -4.54 -12.33 -11.23
CA ARG A 196 -3.75 -13.05 -10.23
C ARG A 196 -2.97 -12.04 -9.42
N CYS A 197 -3.38 -11.83 -8.18
CA CYS A 197 -2.86 -10.77 -7.31
C CYS A 197 -2.11 -11.36 -6.10
N LYS A 198 -1.27 -10.55 -5.46
CA LYS A 198 -0.78 -10.86 -4.12
C LYS A 198 -1.95 -10.75 -3.14
N ASP A 199 -2.07 -11.70 -2.21
CA ASP A 199 -3.05 -11.63 -1.14
C ASP A 199 -2.71 -10.46 -0.22
N PHE A 200 -3.50 -9.38 -0.33
CA PHE A 200 -3.26 -8.17 0.45
C PHE A 200 -3.41 -8.43 1.96
N GLY A 201 -4.34 -9.28 2.36
CA GLY A 201 -4.54 -9.64 3.77
C GLY A 201 -3.30 -10.30 4.36
N LYS A 202 -2.62 -11.16 3.61
CA LYS A 202 -1.37 -11.81 4.03
C LYS A 202 -0.22 -10.81 4.22
N LEU A 203 -0.10 -9.84 3.32
CA LEU A 203 0.89 -8.75 3.46
C LEU A 203 0.62 -7.92 4.72
N GLN A 204 -0.65 -7.59 4.97
CA GLN A 204 -1.05 -6.86 6.16
C GLN A 204 -0.81 -7.65 7.46
N ASP A 205 -1.18 -8.94 7.48
CA ASP A 205 -0.95 -9.82 8.62
C ASP A 205 0.53 -9.95 8.94
N TRP A 206 1.35 -10.05 7.91
CA TRP A 206 2.79 -10.07 8.09
C TRP A 206 3.29 -8.78 8.72
N ASN A 207 2.89 -7.60 8.22
CA ASN A 207 3.33 -6.34 8.81
C ASN A 207 2.81 -6.15 10.24
N ARG A 208 1.57 -6.57 10.55
CA ARG A 208 1.04 -6.52 11.93
C ARG A 208 1.87 -7.34 12.91
N LYS A 209 2.46 -8.46 12.47
CA LYS A 209 3.27 -9.34 13.31
C LYS A 209 4.70 -8.82 13.53
N HIS A 210 5.24 -8.09 12.56
CA HIS A 210 6.65 -7.66 12.56
C HIS A 210 6.83 -6.15 12.83
N GLY A 211 5.75 -5.37 12.77
CA GLY A 211 5.75 -3.95 13.09
C GLY A 211 6.13 -3.71 14.55
N VAL A 212 7.01 -2.76 14.79
CA VAL A 212 7.36 -2.33 16.15
C VAL A 212 6.61 -1.06 16.45
N SER A 213 5.77 -1.10 17.49
CA SER A 213 5.11 0.09 17.98
C SER A 213 6.18 1.05 18.51
N PHE A 214 6.27 2.21 17.89
CA PHE A 214 7.13 3.29 18.37
C PHE A 214 6.38 3.97 19.50
N GLY A 215 6.68 3.58 20.75
CA GLY A 215 6.10 4.20 21.93
C GLY A 215 6.22 5.72 21.85
N SER A 216 5.09 6.42 22.06
CA SER A 216 4.83 7.87 21.95
C SER A 216 4.30 8.48 20.64
N PHE A 217 4.14 7.73 19.53
CA PHE A 217 3.36 8.25 18.38
C PHE A 217 1.87 7.87 18.43
N ALA A 218 1.51 6.84 19.20
CA ALA A 218 0.12 6.34 19.30
C ALA A 218 -0.71 7.02 20.41
N GLU A 219 -0.06 7.59 21.44
CA GLU A 219 -0.75 8.11 22.64
C GLU A 219 -1.05 9.61 22.61
N GLU A 220 -0.52 10.37 21.63
CA GLU A 220 -0.91 11.77 21.42
C GLU A 220 -2.20 11.93 20.60
N HIS A 221 -2.91 10.82 20.32
CA HIS A 221 -4.03 10.75 19.37
C HIS A 221 -5.29 10.05 19.92
N GLN A 222 -5.61 10.24 21.20
CA GLN A 222 -6.98 10.16 21.71
C GLN A 222 -7.56 11.57 21.86
#